data_AF-A0A2K3NCI3-F1
#
_entry.id   AF-A0A2K3NCI3-F1
#
_cell.length_a   1.000
_cell.length_b   1.000
_cell.length_c   1.000
_cell.angle_alpha   90.00
_cell.angle_beta   90.00
_cell.angle_gamma   90.00
#
_symmetry.space_group_name_H-M   'P 1'
#
loop_
_entity.id
_entity.type
_entity.pdbx_description
1 polymer ?
#
loop_
_entity_poly.entity_id
_entity_poly.type
_entity_poly.pdbx_seq_one_letter_code
_entity_poly.pdbx_strand_id
1 'polypeptide(L)' 'QFSCDIESDGKVEIKGLLSGGRTIEKQSRIFQMKTQQLCSPGPFTVSFSLPGPVDPRLFAPNFRSDGIFEGVVIKL' A
#
# COMPACT_ATOMS: atom_id res chain seq x y z
N GLN A 1 1.35 -9.65 -3.21
CA GLN A 1 2.41 -9.14 -2.31
C GLN A 1 2.32 -7.63 -2.31
N PHE A 2 2.48 -6.97 -1.17
CA PHE A 2 2.53 -5.51 -1.10
C PHE A 2 3.93 -5.02 -1.48
N SER A 3 4.04 -3.92 -2.22
CA SER A 3 5.31 -3.25 -2.51
C SER A 3 5.14 -1.73 -2.59
N CYS A 4 6.21 -1.01 -2.31
CA CYS A 4 6.32 0.42 -2.50
C CYS A 4 7.70 0.72 -3.08
N ASP A 5 7.72 1.18 -4.33
CA ASP A 5 8.92 1.53 -5.07
C ASP A 5 9.04 3.06 -5.12
N ILE A 6 10.26 3.57 -4.96
CA ILE A 6 10.57 5.01 -5.06
C ILE A 6 11.76 5.21 -5.98
N GLU A 7 11.59 6.06 -6.98
CA GLU A 7 12.61 6.41 -7.97
C GLU A 7 13.35 7.69 -7.56
N SER A 8 14.57 7.90 -8.07
CA SER A 8 15.41 9.06 -7.72
C SER A 8 14.82 10.41 -8.14
N ASP A 9 13.89 10.40 -9.11
CA ASP A 9 13.15 11.59 -9.54
C ASP A 9 11.96 11.93 -8.62
N GLY A 10 11.75 11.16 -7.55
CA GLY A 10 10.68 11.35 -6.58
C GLY A 10 9.37 10.66 -6.96
N LYS A 11 9.32 9.87 -8.05
CA LYS A 11 8.15 9.06 -8.38
C LYS A 11 8.00 7.91 -7.38
N VAL A 12 6.79 7.74 -6.86
CA VAL A 12 6.41 6.69 -5.92
C VAL A 12 5.35 5.81 -6.56
N GLU A 13 5.51 4.49 -6.43
CA GLU A 13 4.54 3.50 -6.88
C GLU A 13 4.26 2.48 -5.78
N ILE A 14 3.02 2.46 -5.29
CA ILE A 14 2.54 1.50 -4.29
C ILE A 14 1.66 0.47 -4.99
N LYS A 15 2.01 -0.79 -4.86
CA LYS A 15 1.25 -1.92 -5.39
C LYS A 15 0.80 -2.83 -4.27
N GLY A 16 -0.37 -3.42 -4.44
CA GLY A 16 -0.84 -4.44 -3.52
C GLY A 16 -2.04 -5.19 -4.04
N LEU A 17 -2.56 -6.05 -3.18
CA LEU A 17 -3.75 -6.84 -3.42
C LEU A 17 -4.77 -6.52 -2.33
N LEU A 18 -5.96 -6.08 -2.73
CA LEU A 18 -7.10 -5.96 -1.82
C LEU A 18 -7.80 -7.31 -1.74
N SER A 19 -7.96 -7.81 -0.52
CA SER A 19 -8.74 -9.01 -0.20
C SER A 19 -10.23 -8.71 0.08
N GLY A 20 -10.70 -7.53 -0.34
CA GLY A 20 -12.05 -7.03 -0.10
C GLY A 20 -13.15 -7.82 -0.82
N GLY A 21 -14.37 -7.26 -0.80
CA GLY A 21 -15.55 -7.89 -1.39
C GLY A 21 -16.48 -8.53 -0.36
N ARG A 22 -17.31 -9.48 -0.82
CA ARG A 22 -18.40 -10.06 -0.01
C ARG A 22 -17.90 -10.94 1.14
N THR A 23 -16.73 -11.54 0.98
CA THR A 23 -16.22 -12.58 1.87
C THR A 23 -14.74 -12.34 2.14
N ILE A 24 -14.34 -12.38 3.41
CA ILE A 24 -12.95 -12.20 3.85
C ILE A 24 -12.49 -13.46 4.56
N GLU A 25 -11.31 -13.97 4.20
CA GLU A 25 -10.65 -15.05 4.94
C GLU A 25 -9.63 -14.47 5.93
N LYS A 26 -9.76 -14.84 7.20
CA LYS A 26 -8.81 -14.45 8.25
C LYS A 26 -8.72 -15.55 9.30
N GLN A 27 -7.51 -15.96 9.66
CA GLN A 27 -7.26 -16.99 10.69
C GLN A 27 -8.06 -18.28 10.43
N SER A 28 -8.07 -18.75 9.17
CA SER A 28 -8.80 -19.94 8.72
C SER A 28 -10.33 -19.87 8.94
N ARG A 29 -10.87 -18.65 9.03
CA ARG A 29 -12.31 -18.40 9.12
C ARG A 29 -12.76 -17.53 7.96
N ILE A 30 -13.98 -17.78 7.51
CA ILE A 30 -14.64 -17.07 6.42
C ILE A 30 -15.67 -16.12 7.03
N PHE A 31 -15.50 -14.82 6.80
CA PHE A 31 -16.39 -13.77 7.30
C PHE A 31 -17.18 -13.17 6.13
N GLN A 32 -18.50 -13.06 6.29
CA GLN A 32 -19.36 -12.41 5.30
C GLN A 32 -19.60 -10.95 5.69
N MET A 33 -19.22 -10.02 4.83
CA MET A 33 -19.45 -8.58 5.03
C MET A 33 -20.96 -8.29 4.97
N LYS A 34 -21.51 -7.67 6.01
CA LYS A 34 -22.96 -7.32 6.11
C LYS A 34 -23.25 -5.85 5.76
N THR A 35 -22.28 -4.97 5.87
CA THR A 35 -22.41 -3.52 5.65
C THR A 35 -21.25 -3.02 4.80
N GLN A 36 -21.53 -2.18 3.79
CA GLN A 36 -20.59 -1.63 2.79
C GLN A 36 -19.66 -2.66 2.13
N GLN A 37 -19.79 -2.81 0.81
CA GLN A 37 -18.72 -3.44 0.05
C GLN A 37 -17.53 -2.48 0.02
N LEU A 38 -16.44 -2.87 0.67
CA LEU A 38 -15.13 -2.26 0.44
C LEU A 38 -14.77 -2.39 -1.05
N CYS A 39 -13.76 -1.62 -1.48
CA CYS A 39 -13.17 -1.72 -2.81
C CYS A 39 -13.08 -3.18 -3.29
N SER A 40 -13.44 -3.39 -4.56
CA SER A 40 -13.42 -4.72 -5.18
C SER A 40 -12.11 -5.45 -4.90
N PRO A 41 -12.14 -6.76 -4.64
CA PRO A 41 -10.91 -7.52 -4.51
C PRO A 41 -10.12 -7.43 -5.81
N GLY A 42 -8.80 -7.40 -5.69
CA GLY A 42 -7.94 -7.33 -6.85
C GLY A 42 -6.69 -6.49 -6.63
N PRO A 43 -5.83 -6.44 -7.65
CA PRO A 43 -4.63 -5.63 -7.63
C PRO A 43 -5.01 -4.15 -7.59
N PHE A 44 -4.23 -3.38 -6.84
CA PHE A 44 -4.29 -1.93 -6.88
C PHE A 44 -2.90 -1.36 -7.11
N THR A 45 -2.88 -0.18 -7.73
CA THR A 45 -1.69 0.65 -7.89
C THR A 45 -2.04 2.07 -7.49
N VAL A 46 -1.20 2.70 -6.68
CA VAL A 46 -1.25 4.13 -6.37
C VAL A 46 0.08 4.74 -6.80
N SER A 47 0.02 5.82 -7.56
CA SER A 47 1.21 6.51 -8.05
C SER A 47 1.10 8.00 -7.78
N PHE A 48 2.20 8.59 -7.29
CA PHE A 48 2.31 10.03 -7.08
C PHE A 48 3.78 10.45 -7.15
N SER A 49 4.04 11.75 -7.25
CA SER A 49 5.39 12.30 -7.30
C SER A 49 5.63 13.20 -6.11
N LEU A 50 6.80 13.07 -5.50
CA LEU A 50 7.29 13.98 -4.47
C LEU A 50 7.74 15.31 -5.11
N PRO A 51 7.81 16.41 -4.34
CA PRO A 51 8.11 17.74 -4.88
C PRO A 51 9.55 17.92 -5.42
N GLY A 52 10.38 16.88 -5.43
CA GLY A 52 11.77 16.95 -5.84
C GLY A 52 12.46 15.58 -5.78
N PRO A 53 13.74 15.52 -6.21
CA PRO A 53 14.51 14.31 -6.19
C PRO A 53 14.77 13.81 -4.76
N VAL A 54 14.95 12.51 -4.65
CA VAL A 54 15.22 11.81 -3.38
C VAL A 54 16.40 10.86 -3.57
N ASP A 55 17.03 10.46 -2.45
CA ASP A 55 17.92 9.30 -2.44
C ASP A 55 17.11 8.07 -2.01
N PRO A 56 16.82 7.12 -2.91
CA PRO A 56 16.04 5.93 -2.58
C PRO A 56 16.65 5.09 -1.45
N ARG A 57 17.95 5.23 -1.17
CA ARG A 57 18.64 4.53 -0.07
C ARG A 57 18.29 5.10 1.31
N LEU A 58 17.78 6.32 1.36
CA LEU A 58 17.33 6.99 2.58
C LEU A 58 15.82 6.80 2.82
N PHE A 59 15.14 6.06 1.95
CA PHE A 59 13.73 5.72 2.12
C PHE A 59 13.55 4.69 3.24
N ALA A 60 12.71 5.01 4.22
CA ALA A 60 12.37 4.11 5.31
C ALA A 60 10.89 3.70 5.23
N PRO A 61 10.57 2.58 4.54
CA PRO A 61 9.21 2.04 4.48
C PRO A 61 8.86 1.23 5.73
N ASN A 62 7.63 1.37 6.22
CA ASN A 62 7.07 0.59 7.31
C ASN A 62 5.62 0.23 7.03
N PHE A 63 5.35 -1.07 6.80
CA PHE A 63 3.98 -1.58 6.73
C PHE A 63 3.61 -2.23 8.06
N ARG A 64 2.80 -1.51 8.83
CA ARG A 64 2.42 -1.90 10.19
C ARG A 64 1.33 -2.98 10.18
N SER A 65 1.25 -3.74 11.27
CA SER A 65 0.25 -4.79 11.46
C SER A 65 -1.19 -4.29 11.58
N ASP A 66 -1.40 -2.99 11.77
CA ASP A 66 -2.71 -2.34 11.79
C ASP A 66 -3.23 -1.94 10.39
N GLY A 67 -2.47 -2.25 9.34
CA GLY A 67 -2.87 -1.95 7.96
C GLY A 67 -2.48 -0.56 7.49
N ILE A 68 -1.64 0.16 8.24
CA ILE A 68 -1.12 1.48 7.84
C ILE A 68 0.27 1.30 7.22
N PHE A 69 0.44 1.84 6.01
CA PHE A 69 1.74 2.00 5.37
C PHE A 69 2.26 3.42 5.59
N GLU A 70 3.48 3.55 6.10
CA GLU A 70 4.19 4.80 6.29
C GLU A 70 5.53 4.75 5.56
N GLY A 71 5.89 5.83 4.87
CA GLY A 71 7.16 5.97 4.17
C GLY A 71 7.81 7.29 4.51
N VAL A 72 8.99 7.26 5.12
CA VAL A 72 9.77 8.47 5.44
C VAL A 72 10.82 8.68 4.36
N VAL A 73 10.86 9.89 3.83
CA VAL A 73 11.83 10.34 2.81
C VAL A 73 12.57 11.56 3.30
N ILE A 74 13.88 11.61 3.02
CA ILE A 74 14.71 12.78 3.32
C ILE A 74 14.73 13.66 2.08
N LYS A 75 14.37 14.94 2.26
CA LYS A 75 14.47 15.93 1.20
C LYS A 75 15.95 16.23 0.93
N LEU A 76 16.34 16.14 -0.34
CA LEU A 76 17.64 16.60 -0.84
C LEU A 76 17.65 18.13 -1.04
#